data_AF-A0A8S4ECX9-F1
#
_entry.id   AF-A0A8S4ECX9-F1
#
_cell.length_a   1.000
_cell.length_b   1.000
_cell.length_c   1.000
_cell.angle_alpha   90.00
_cell.angle_beta   90.00
_cell.angle_gamma   90.00
#
_symmetry.space_group_name_H-M   'P 1'
#
loop_
_entity.id
_entity.type
_entity.pdbx_description
1 polymer ?
#
loop_
_entity_poly.entity_id
_entity_poly.type
_entity_poly.pdbx_seq_one_letter_code
_entity_poly.pdbx_strand_id
1 'polypeptide(L)'
;MITIQFQAHVVRKHTKNFKCRKCHRFFRHEASVGTHTCLVFSKPRPCPTCGKMFNSQKDIDRHSRSHSSERRYKCSLCPVTYKSHAPLRVHMDRHNKNRRYKCEYCPSKFYTNNVLIKHRRIHTGEKPFVCEVCEKGFTGLHNMRVHMKVHGEFLVKRKGEVAAEHTSFY
;
A
#
# COMPACT_ATOMS: atom_id res chain seq x y z
N MET A 1 -48.74 13.89 -20.26
CA MET A 1 -48.03 12.63 -20.00
C MET A 1 -46.60 12.78 -20.49
N ILE A 2 -45.68 13.07 -19.57
CA ILE A 2 -44.28 13.44 -19.86
C ILE A 2 -43.50 12.14 -20.12
N THR A 3 -43.09 11.91 -21.38
CA THR A 3 -42.21 10.81 -21.75
C THR A 3 -40.76 11.23 -21.53
N ILE A 4 -40.15 10.69 -20.47
CA ILE A 4 -38.72 10.85 -20.17
C ILE A 4 -37.94 10.01 -21.18
N GLN A 5 -37.31 10.66 -22.16
CA GLN A 5 -36.35 9.99 -23.05
C GLN A 5 -35.06 9.71 -22.26
N PHE A 6 -34.77 8.43 -22.07
CA PHE A 6 -33.51 7.93 -21.54
C PHE A 6 -32.39 8.24 -22.55
N GLN A 7 -31.56 9.25 -22.31
CA GLN A 7 -30.35 9.43 -23.10
C GLN A 7 -29.35 8.34 -22.73
N ALA A 8 -29.18 7.38 -23.64
CA ALA A 8 -28.07 6.45 -23.61
C ALA A 8 -26.75 7.24 -23.65
N HIS A 9 -25.96 7.17 -22.58
CA HIS A 9 -24.58 7.61 -22.60
C HIS A 9 -23.80 6.68 -23.54
N VAL A 10 -23.67 7.10 -24.80
CA VAL A 10 -22.82 6.43 -25.78
C VAL A 10 -21.38 6.48 -25.26
N VAL A 11 -20.92 5.39 -24.65
CA VAL A 11 -19.51 5.17 -24.35
C VAL A 11 -18.76 5.15 -25.68
N ARG A 12 -18.16 6.28 -26.05
CA ARG A 12 -17.28 6.37 -27.21
C ARG A 12 -16.06 5.47 -26.97
N LYS A 13 -16.09 4.26 -27.53
CA LYS A 13 -14.94 3.37 -27.67
C LYS A 13 -13.95 3.96 -28.68
N HIS A 14 -13.16 4.95 -28.27
CA HIS A 14 -11.93 5.31 -28.98
C HIS A 14 -10.76 4.52 -28.38
N THR A 15 -10.68 3.23 -28.66
CA THR A 15 -9.55 2.39 -28.26
C THR A 15 -8.41 2.51 -29.27
N LYS A 16 -7.84 3.71 -29.44
CA LYS A 16 -6.50 3.84 -30.03
C LYS A 16 -5.49 3.69 -28.90
N ASN A 17 -5.22 2.45 -28.52
CA ASN A 17 -4.22 2.11 -27.52
C ASN A 17 -2.85 2.01 -28.20
N PHE A 18 -1.89 2.79 -27.73
CA PHE A 18 -0.54 2.80 -28.27
C PHE A 18 0.28 1.68 -27.61
N LYS A 19 0.76 0.74 -28.41
CA LYS A 19 1.50 -0.44 -27.94
C LYS A 19 2.99 -0.14 -27.87
N CYS A 20 3.61 -0.39 -26.73
CA CYS A 20 5.07 -0.39 -26.65
C CYS A 20 5.65 -1.54 -27.49
N ARG A 21 6.60 -1.25 -28.37
CA ARG A 21 7.28 -2.29 -29.18
C ARG A 21 8.19 -3.21 -28.37
N LYS A 22 8.69 -2.75 -27.22
CA LYS A 22 9.61 -3.51 -26.36
C LYS A 22 8.88 -4.44 -25.37
N CYS A 23 7.94 -3.91 -24.59
CA CYS A 23 7.22 -4.68 -23.55
C CYS A 23 5.76 -4.98 -23.89
N HIS A 24 5.28 -4.61 -25.09
CA HIS A 24 3.92 -4.86 -25.58
C HIS A 24 2.77 -4.31 -24.71
N ARG A 25 3.09 -3.49 -23.71
CA ARG A 25 2.11 -2.80 -22.87
C ARG A 25 1.38 -1.72 -23.67
N PHE A 26 0.08 -1.61 -23.42
CA PHE A 26 -0.81 -0.65 -24.06
C PHE A 26 -0.94 0.62 -23.22
N PHE A 27 -0.92 1.77 -23.89
CA PHE A 27 -1.02 3.09 -23.28
C PHE A 27 -2.15 3.89 -23.93
N ARG A 28 -2.78 4.76 -23.14
CA ARG A 28 -3.88 5.62 -23.59
C ARG A 28 -3.43 6.73 -24.54
N HIS A 29 -2.19 7.20 -24.41
CA HIS A 29 -1.63 8.29 -25.23
C HIS A 29 -0.25 7.91 -25.79
N GLU A 30 0.08 8.40 -26.99
CA GLU A 30 1.37 8.14 -27.64
C GLU A 30 2.55 8.73 -26.87
N ALA A 31 2.40 9.94 -26.33
CA ALA A 31 3.39 10.55 -25.45
C ALA A 31 3.68 9.71 -24.19
N SER A 32 2.70 8.93 -23.72
CA SER A 32 2.91 7.96 -22.65
C SER A 32 3.78 6.78 -23.10
N VAL A 33 3.75 6.39 -24.38
CA VAL A 33 4.71 5.42 -24.95
C VAL A 33 6.09 6.05 -25.17
N GLY A 34 6.19 7.35 -25.45
CA GLY A 34 7.49 8.03 -25.54
C GLY A 34 8.20 8.11 -24.17
N THR A 35 7.43 8.36 -23.12
CA THR A 35 7.94 8.57 -21.75
C THR A 35 7.98 7.31 -20.89
N HIS A 36 7.27 6.24 -21.27
CA HIS A 36 7.30 5.02 -20.47
C HIS A 36 8.68 4.37 -20.50
N THR A 37 9.16 4.01 -19.32
CA THR A 37 10.34 3.16 -19.18
C THR A 37 9.84 1.72 -19.06
N CYS A 38 10.28 0.83 -19.97
CA CYS A 38 9.93 -0.58 -19.87
C CYS A 38 10.64 -1.21 -18.67
N LEU A 39 9.89 -1.55 -17.62
CA LEU A 39 10.45 -2.14 -16.39
C LEU A 39 11.28 -3.41 -16.64
N VAL A 40 10.95 -4.16 -17.70
CA VAL A 40 11.66 -5.38 -18.12
C VAL A 40 13.01 -5.08 -18.79
N PHE A 41 13.16 -3.91 -19.40
CA PHE A 41 14.38 -3.51 -20.14
C PHE A 41 15.14 -2.36 -19.47
N SER A 42 14.57 -1.70 -18.46
CA SER A 42 15.32 -0.83 -17.57
C SER A 42 16.10 -1.69 -16.62
N LYS A 43 17.44 -1.70 -16.76
CA LYS A 43 18.32 -2.29 -15.77
C LYS A 43 18.01 -1.62 -14.42
N PRO A 44 17.40 -2.32 -13.45
CA PRO A 44 17.10 -1.72 -12.17
C PRO A 44 18.43 -1.34 -11.51
N ARG A 45 18.49 -0.13 -10.98
CA ARG A 45 19.70 0.38 -10.33
C ARG A 45 19.55 0.19 -8.82
N PRO A 46 20.60 -0.30 -8.14
CA PRO A 46 20.56 -0.45 -6.70
C PRO A 46 20.69 0.92 -6.02
N CYS A 47 20.02 1.09 -4.88
CA CYS A 47 20.33 2.16 -3.96
C CYS A 47 21.74 1.93 -3.38
N PRO A 48 22.66 2.92 -3.44
CA PRO A 48 24.03 2.77 -2.93
C PRO A 48 24.11 2.44 -1.44
N THR A 49 23.06 2.76 -0.67
CA THR A 49 23.07 2.61 0.80
C THR A 49 22.44 1.31 1.29
N CYS A 50 21.48 0.71 0.56
CA CYS A 50 20.81 -0.51 1.02
C CYS A 50 20.57 -1.58 -0.06
N GLY A 51 21.08 -1.37 -1.27
CA GLY A 51 20.97 -2.34 -2.37
C GLY A 51 19.57 -2.53 -2.96
N LYS A 52 18.53 -1.85 -2.45
CA LYS A 52 17.18 -1.96 -3.02
C LYS A 52 17.15 -1.50 -4.48
N MET A 53 16.45 -2.26 -5.32
CA MET A 53 16.40 -2.03 -6.76
C MET A 53 15.28 -1.05 -7.15
N PHE A 54 15.61 -0.09 -8.02
CA PHE A 54 14.67 0.91 -8.52
C PHE A 54 14.81 1.09 -10.04
N ASN A 55 13.71 1.48 -10.67
CA ASN A 55 13.63 1.58 -12.13
C ASN A 55 13.93 2.99 -12.67
N SER A 56 14.07 3.99 -11.79
CA SER A 56 14.44 5.35 -12.17
C SER A 56 15.35 5.99 -11.13
N GLN A 57 16.22 6.90 -11.59
CA GLN A 57 17.09 7.67 -10.68
C GLN A 57 16.27 8.53 -9.71
N LYS A 58 15.16 9.12 -10.16
CA LYS A 58 14.26 9.91 -9.31
C LYS A 58 13.67 9.08 -8.15
N ASP A 59 13.40 7.80 -8.40
CA ASP A 59 12.93 6.88 -7.35
C ASP A 59 14.03 6.56 -6.35
N ILE A 60 15.27 6.36 -6.82
CA ILE A 60 16.44 6.19 -5.95
C ILE A 60 16.64 7.45 -5.12
N ASP A 61 16.66 8.64 -5.70
CA ASP A 61 16.89 9.89 -4.98
C ASP A 61 15.82 10.13 -3.92
N ARG A 62 14.55 9.82 -4.23
CA ARG A 62 13.44 9.86 -3.27
C ARG A 62 13.63 8.81 -2.16
N HIS A 63 14.04 7.61 -2.52
CA HIS A 63 14.28 6.53 -1.57
C HIS A 63 15.50 6.80 -0.68
N SER A 64 16.57 7.41 -1.20
CA SER A 64 17.78 7.77 -0.46
C SER A 64 17.49 8.74 0.70
N ARG A 65 16.42 9.54 0.60
CA ARG A 65 15.89 10.35 1.71
C ARG A 65 15.36 9.52 2.88
N SER A 66 15.11 8.23 2.69
CA SER A 66 14.76 7.32 3.77
C SER A 66 15.98 6.91 4.61
N HIS A 67 17.18 6.92 4.01
CA HIS A 67 18.46 6.68 4.68
C HIS A 67 18.97 7.91 5.41
N SER A 68 18.76 9.09 4.85
CA SER A 68 18.97 10.34 5.58
C SER A 68 17.94 10.44 6.73
N SER A 69 18.43 10.74 7.93
CA SER A 69 17.63 10.98 9.14
C SER A 69 16.86 12.31 9.08
N GLU A 70 16.93 13.03 7.96
CA GLU A 70 16.45 14.39 7.83
C GLU A 70 14.92 14.43 7.67
N ARG A 71 14.25 14.62 8.81
CA ARG A 71 12.81 14.81 8.89
C ARG A 71 12.44 16.26 8.57
N ARG A 72 12.36 16.57 7.28
CA ARG A 72 12.13 17.95 6.79
C ARG A 72 10.74 18.50 7.07
N TYR A 73 9.75 17.64 7.31
CA TYR A 73 8.36 18.06 7.49
C TYR A 73 8.03 18.18 8.98
N LYS A 74 8.03 19.41 9.50
CA LYS A 74 7.75 19.70 10.91
C LYS A 74 6.26 19.93 11.13
N CYS A 75 5.75 19.50 12.28
CA CYS A 75 4.43 19.95 12.74
C CYS A 75 4.54 21.39 13.28
N SER A 76 3.55 22.23 12.96
CA SER A 76 3.47 23.60 13.48
C SER A 76 2.93 23.67 14.91
N LEU A 77 2.30 22.61 15.40
CA LEU A 77 1.63 22.57 16.71
C LEU A 77 2.39 21.73 17.76
N CYS A 78 3.42 20.98 17.36
CA CYS A 78 4.23 20.20 18.28
C CYS A 78 5.63 19.92 17.72
N PRO A 79 6.58 19.43 18.54
CA PRO A 79 7.97 19.19 18.11
C PRO A 79 8.15 18.02 17.13
N VAL A 80 7.08 17.31 16.76
CA VAL A 80 7.18 16.08 15.96
C VAL A 80 7.50 16.40 14.51
N THR A 81 8.43 15.63 13.94
CA THR A 81 8.90 15.78 12.55
C THR A 81 8.73 14.49 11.73
N TYR A 82 8.57 14.64 10.42
CA TYR A 82 8.23 13.58 9.48
C TYR A 82 9.15 13.59 8.25
N LYS A 83 9.33 12.41 7.66
CA LYS A 83 10.10 12.22 6.41
C LYS A 83 9.34 12.63 5.14
N SER A 84 8.00 12.75 5.22
CA SER A 84 7.15 13.15 4.09
C SER A 84 5.87 13.84 4.57
N HIS A 85 5.15 14.49 3.65
CA HIS A 85 3.93 15.24 3.94
C HIS A 85 2.73 14.33 4.30
N ALA A 86 2.65 13.11 3.76
CA ALA A 86 1.50 12.24 3.99
C ALA A 86 1.35 11.82 5.48
N PRO A 87 2.41 11.38 6.18
CA PRO A 87 2.37 11.15 7.62
C PRO A 87 2.10 12.42 8.44
N LEU A 88 2.66 13.57 8.04
CA LEU A 88 2.39 14.86 8.69
C LEU A 88 0.91 15.22 8.61
N ARG A 89 0.26 15.04 7.45
CA ARG A 89 -1.17 15.32 7.27
C ARG A 89 -2.04 14.48 8.22
N VAL A 90 -1.78 13.17 8.31
CA VAL A 90 -2.50 12.27 9.24
C VAL A 90 -2.25 12.69 10.69
N HIS A 91 -1.05 13.13 11.01
CA HIS A 91 -0.74 13.67 12.33
C HIS A 91 -1.50 14.98 12.61
N MET A 92 -1.62 15.88 11.64
CA MET A 92 -2.41 17.10 11.79
C MET A 92 -3.89 16.80 12.02
N ASP A 93 -4.43 15.74 11.43
CA ASP A 93 -5.78 15.30 11.74
C ASP A 93 -5.95 14.96 13.24
N ARG A 94 -4.89 14.54 13.95
CA ARG A 94 -4.93 14.33 15.42
C ARG A 94 -5.11 15.63 16.18
N HIS A 95 -4.37 16.68 15.82
CA HIS A 95 -4.52 18.01 16.41
C HIS A 95 -5.93 18.56 16.16
N ASN A 96 -6.42 18.41 14.93
CA ASN A 96 -7.74 18.91 14.52
C ASN A 96 -8.89 17.97 14.90
N LYS A 97 -8.62 16.88 15.62
CA LYS A 97 -9.59 15.82 15.95
C LYS A 97 -10.38 15.30 14.73
N ASN A 98 -9.79 15.37 13.54
CA ASN A 98 -10.43 15.07 12.28
C ASN A 98 -10.40 13.56 11.95
N ARG A 99 -11.37 12.81 12.48
CA ARG A 99 -11.48 11.36 12.28
C ARG A 99 -12.40 11.04 11.10
N ARG A 100 -11.83 11.08 9.89
CA ARG A 100 -12.56 10.96 8.61
C ARG A 100 -13.13 9.56 8.34
N TYR A 101 -12.49 8.51 8.86
CA TYR A 101 -12.82 7.13 8.53
C TYR A 101 -13.79 6.55 9.55
N LYS A 102 -15.05 6.35 9.16
CA LYS A 102 -16.12 5.86 10.04
C LYS A 102 -16.26 4.34 9.93
N CYS A 103 -16.56 3.67 11.03
CA CYS A 103 -17.00 2.28 11.00
C CYS A 103 -18.47 2.20 10.60
N GLU A 104 -18.82 1.19 9.81
CA GLU A 104 -20.20 0.91 9.39
C GLU A 104 -20.99 0.16 10.47
N TYR A 105 -20.31 -0.57 11.34
CA TYR A 105 -20.92 -1.42 12.36
C TYR A 105 -21.03 -0.76 13.74
N CYS A 106 -20.35 0.38 13.97
CA CYS A 106 -20.38 1.07 15.26
C CYS A 106 -20.05 2.57 15.12
N PRO A 107 -20.29 3.39 16.17
CA PRO A 107 -20.01 4.83 16.14
C PRO A 107 -18.53 5.23 16.02
N SER A 108 -17.60 4.26 16.03
CA SER A 108 -16.16 4.51 16.05
C SER A 108 -15.66 5.20 14.77
N LYS A 109 -14.76 6.18 14.96
CA LYS A 109 -14.11 6.92 13.88
C LYS A 109 -12.59 6.87 14.03
N PHE A 110 -11.87 6.85 12.91
CA PHE A 110 -10.42 6.67 12.82
C PHE A 110 -9.76 7.73 11.94
N TYR A 111 -8.46 7.95 12.16
CA TYR A 111 -7.63 8.90 11.40
C TYR A 111 -7.07 8.32 10.10
N THR A 112 -7.02 6.99 9.97
CA THR A 112 -6.54 6.33 8.75
C THR A 112 -7.41 5.15 8.36
N ASN A 113 -7.48 4.88 7.06
CA ASN A 113 -8.21 3.73 6.52
C ASN A 113 -7.66 2.39 7.02
N ASN A 114 -6.32 2.25 7.10
CA ASN A 114 -5.68 1.03 7.59
C ASN A 114 -6.10 0.66 9.03
N VAL A 115 -6.29 1.66 9.90
CA VAL A 115 -6.77 1.41 11.27
C VAL A 115 -8.24 1.02 11.26
N LEU A 116 -9.07 1.64 10.42
CA LEU A 116 -10.47 1.24 10.23
C LEU A 116 -10.57 -0.21 9.72
N ILE A 117 -9.78 -0.62 8.72
CA ILE A 117 -9.78 -2.00 8.21
C ILE A 117 -9.43 -2.99 9.32
N LYS A 118 -8.40 -2.70 10.13
CA LYS A 118 -8.04 -3.54 11.28
C LYS A 118 -9.18 -3.59 12.30
N HIS A 119 -9.82 -2.46 12.58
CA HIS A 119 -10.95 -2.38 13.50
C HIS A 119 -12.13 -3.22 12.99
N ARG A 120 -12.45 -3.21 11.68
CA ARG A 120 -13.57 -4.01 11.13
C ARG A 120 -13.47 -5.50 11.47
N ARG A 121 -12.26 -6.03 11.68
CA ARG A 121 -12.04 -7.43 12.07
C ARG A 121 -12.65 -7.81 13.43
N ILE A 122 -12.92 -6.83 14.30
CA ILE A 122 -13.62 -7.11 15.56
C ILE A 122 -15.09 -7.47 15.31
N HIS A 123 -15.68 -6.90 14.26
CA HIS A 123 -17.08 -7.13 13.89
C HIS A 123 -17.23 -8.39 13.03
N THR A 124 -16.28 -8.61 12.11
CA THR A 124 -16.31 -9.78 11.22
C THR A 124 -15.72 -11.05 11.85
N GLY A 125 -15.02 -10.94 12.98
CA GLY A 125 -14.28 -12.05 13.58
C GLY A 125 -13.09 -12.55 12.75
N GLU A 126 -12.71 -11.85 11.67
CA GLU A 126 -11.62 -12.25 10.79
C GLU A 126 -10.29 -12.27 11.55
N LYS A 127 -9.62 -13.43 11.54
CA LYS A 127 -8.32 -13.67 12.18
C LYS A 127 -7.30 -14.09 11.11
N PRO A 128 -6.69 -13.14 10.38
CA PRO A 128 -5.84 -13.46 9.24
C PRO A 128 -4.50 -14.06 9.64
N PHE A 129 -4.08 -13.90 10.89
CA PHE A 129 -2.78 -14.36 11.37
C PHE A 129 -3.00 -15.56 12.29
N VAL A 130 -2.36 -16.68 11.97
CA VAL A 130 -2.55 -17.92 12.71
C VAL A 130 -1.20 -18.37 13.24
N CYS A 131 -1.17 -18.80 14.51
CA CYS A 131 -0.02 -19.46 15.09
C CYS A 131 0.14 -20.86 14.47
N GLU A 132 1.32 -21.19 13.97
CA GLU A 132 1.58 -22.53 13.40
C GLU A 132 1.72 -23.62 14.47
N VAL A 133 1.98 -23.24 15.73
CA VAL A 133 2.22 -24.19 16.82
C VAL A 133 0.93 -24.62 17.50
N CYS A 134 -0.01 -23.69 17.71
CA CYS A 134 -1.26 -23.96 18.44
C CYS A 134 -2.53 -23.55 17.68
N GLU A 135 -2.41 -23.20 16.39
CA GLU A 135 -3.51 -22.80 15.50
C GLU A 135 -4.35 -21.61 15.95
N LYS A 136 -3.91 -20.91 17.01
CA LYS A 136 -4.62 -19.76 17.55
C LYS A 136 -4.61 -18.61 16.53
N GLY A 137 -5.81 -18.15 16.20
CA GLY A 137 -6.02 -17.03 15.27
C GLY A 137 -6.03 -15.67 15.96
N PHE A 138 -5.42 -14.68 15.31
CA PHE A 138 -5.30 -13.29 15.77
C PHE A 138 -5.77 -12.29 14.71
N THR A 139 -6.39 -11.21 15.16
CA THR A 139 -6.86 -10.11 14.31
C THR A 139 -5.71 -9.20 13.82
N GLY A 140 -4.54 -9.27 14.47
CA GLY A 140 -3.37 -8.46 14.17
C GLY A 140 -2.04 -9.18 14.37
N LEU A 141 -1.08 -8.89 13.47
CA LEU A 141 0.25 -9.49 13.44
C LEU A 141 1.05 -9.26 14.73
N HIS A 142 0.94 -8.06 15.32
CA HIS A 142 1.68 -7.73 16.54
C HIS A 142 1.29 -8.64 17.72
N ASN A 143 -0.02 -8.80 17.96
CA ASN A 143 -0.53 -9.62 19.05
C ASN A 143 -0.10 -11.07 18.91
N MET A 144 -0.12 -11.57 17.67
CA MET A 144 0.36 -12.92 17.38
C MET A 144 1.88 -13.02 17.59
N ARG A 145 2.69 -12.07 17.10
CA ARG A 145 4.15 -12.08 17.32
C ARG A 145 4.51 -12.05 18.80
N VAL A 146 3.75 -11.30 19.61
CA VAL A 146 3.90 -11.33 21.07
C VAL A 146 3.55 -12.71 21.62
N HIS A 147 2.46 -13.32 21.16
CA HIS A 147 2.09 -14.67 21.54
C HIS A 147 3.14 -15.73 21.14
N MET A 148 3.83 -15.57 20.00
CA MET A 148 4.89 -16.52 19.60
C MET A 148 6.01 -16.62 20.62
N LYS A 149 6.25 -15.58 21.44
CA LYS A 149 7.23 -15.65 22.54
C LYS A 149 6.90 -16.74 23.57
N VAL A 150 5.64 -17.16 23.67
CA VAL A 150 5.23 -18.28 24.54
C VAL A 150 5.70 -19.62 23.97
N HIS A 151 5.82 -19.72 22.65
CA HIS A 151 6.30 -20.92 21.98
C HIS A 151 7.81 -20.92 21.79
N GLY A 152 8.42 -19.77 21.47
CA GLY A 152 9.84 -19.63 21.07
C GLY A 152 9.95 -18.94 19.71
N GLU A 153 11.10 -19.06 19.02
CA GLU A 153 11.25 -18.54 17.65
C GLU A 153 10.53 -19.45 16.63
N PHE A 154 9.26 -19.16 16.34
CA PHE A 154 8.45 -19.91 15.39
C PHE A 154 7.83 -19.01 14.32
N LEU A 155 7.50 -19.62 13.17
CA LEU A 155 7.02 -18.94 11.96
C LEU A 155 5.55 -18.51 12.06
N VAL A 156 5.21 -17.57 11.17
CA VAL A 156 3.93 -16.86 11.10
C VAL A 156 3.32 -17.10 9.73
N LYS A 157 2.10 -17.63 9.68
CA LYS A 157 1.30 -17.73 8.45
C LYS A 157 0.14 -16.75 8.40
N ARG A 158 -0.07 -16.18 7.22
CA ARG A 158 -1.31 -15.46 6.90
C ARG A 158 -2.29 -16.44 6.23
N LYS A 159 -3.52 -16.52 6.73
CA LYS A 159 -4.60 -17.28 6.07
C LYS A 159 -4.72 -16.81 4.62
N GLY A 160 -4.48 -17.72 3.67
CA GLY A 160 -4.54 -17.47 2.23
C GLY A 160 -3.19 -17.31 1.51
N GLU A 161 -2.05 -17.43 2.20
CA GLU A 161 -0.76 -17.65 1.52
C GLU A 161 -0.66 -19.13 1.13
N VAL A 162 -1.02 -19.45 -0.12
CA VAL A 162 -0.50 -20.64 -0.80
C VAL A 162 1.02 -20.48 -0.87
N ALA A 163 1.75 -21.45 -0.34
CA ALA A 163 3.19 -21.52 -0.46
C ALA A 163 3.55 -21.46 -1.95
N ALA A 164 4.07 -20.31 -2.39
CA ALA A 164 4.80 -20.27 -3.64
C ALA A 164 6.12 -20.97 -3.36
N GLU A 165 6.17 -22.28 -3.61
CA GLU A 165 7.40 -23.01 -3.82
C GLU A 165 8.11 -22.37 -5.02
N HIS A 166 8.98 -21.40 -4.76
CA HIS A 166 10.09 -21.11 -5.66
C HIS A 166 11.20 -22.09 -5.28
N THR A 167 11.10 -23.30 -5.83
CA THR A 167 12.24 -24.18 -5.97
C THR A 167 13.27 -23.50 -6.87
N SER A 168 14.45 -23.34 -6.29
CA SER A 168 15.68 -22.90 -6.92
C SER A 168 15.97 -23.68 -8.19
N PHE A 169 16.29 -22.97 -9.27
CA PHE A 169 17.13 -23.53 -10.33
C PHE A 169 18.44 -22.72 -10.34
N TYR A 170 19.51 -23.51 -10.22
CA TYR A 170 20.96 -23.25 -10.34
C TYR A 170 21.41 -21.90 -10.91
#